data_AF-A0A2G3ED87-F1
#
_entry.id   AF-A0A2G3ED87-F1
#
_cell.length_a   1.000
_cell.length_b   1.000
_cell.length_c   1.000
_cell.angle_alpha   90.00
_cell.angle_beta   90.00
_cell.angle_gamma   90.00
#
_symmetry.space_group_name_H-M   'P 1'
#
loop_
_entity.id
_entity.type
_entity.pdbx_description
1 polymer ?
#
loop_
_entity_poly.entity_id
_entity_poly.type
_entity_poly.pdbx_seq_one_letter_code
_entity_poly.pdbx_strand_id
1 'polypeptide(L)'
;MENHKLFLHEQTVEVESTEKHETIQRVEINEGTSGGDITERLDKYRPLEQEQRLVPNYDTENFNPNKKKLVTTEKTKTVVKKKKINNPAQEAMLRQKKLEAAADRQLKKEEAAAKRKQRIAEKALRKEERKAEKAHKKEIERLNRMLRPVSRKTFEALGIISFDSKVAAIRKTDDHWIKTYKIEGMNPHNRNEFIDQLVKVLTIRARITSNFHLAETGKLIRTDYLTFFLDAEIYETVKLTLDAEVERINRILPEINIVEISINCLMNQVRRNFLYDGADEDFSVMVKRKNNWKQNAFNDIQVTDDYFSISEKTGACLQVIQYPGTIETDLLSELLKINQPIMFVTDIHPVNQEANDDYKRVIERRFNQRIDEFENSFINVGFTVVVITQTLRQKDEVIDSVEKLFCDKQMVISPVYGNITDVLESSFSYGIKDYHSMRNIPMDQVKKLVV
;
A
#
# COMPACT_ATOMS: atom_id res chain seq x y z
N MET A 1 3.62 -43.77 28.07
CA MET A 1 2.47 -44.47 27.47
C MET A 1 2.04 -43.63 26.28
N GLU A 2 2.14 -44.22 25.08
CA GLU A 2 1.52 -43.86 23.76
C GLU A 2 1.63 -42.37 23.33
N ASN A 3 2.51 -41.93 22.42
CA ASN A 3 2.92 -42.40 21.08
C ASN A 3 1.77 -42.62 20.08
N HIS A 4 1.28 -41.53 19.49
CA HIS A 4 0.64 -41.58 18.17
C HIS A 4 1.51 -40.87 17.13
N LYS A 5 2.28 -41.69 16.41
CA LYS A 5 2.82 -41.39 15.08
C LYS A 5 1.67 -41.50 14.07
N LEU A 6 1.45 -40.47 13.27
CA LEU A 6 0.73 -40.56 12.01
C LEU A 6 1.75 -40.32 10.90
N PHE A 7 1.96 -41.37 10.09
CA PHE A 7 2.82 -41.40 8.92
C PHE A 7 1.94 -41.60 7.68
N LEU A 8 2.44 -41.05 6.56
CA LEU A 8 2.12 -41.33 5.14
C LEU A 8 0.91 -40.54 4.57
N HIS A 9 1.01 -39.89 3.41
CA HIS A 9 1.73 -40.26 2.19
C HIS A 9 2.21 -39.02 1.41
N GLU A 10 3.47 -39.03 0.98
CA GLU A 10 3.96 -38.21 -0.13
C GLU A 10 3.41 -38.75 -1.45
N GLN A 11 2.87 -37.88 -2.29
CA GLN A 11 2.79 -38.10 -3.73
C GLN A 11 3.57 -37.00 -4.43
N THR A 12 4.76 -37.37 -4.87
CA THR A 12 5.52 -36.71 -5.93
C THR A 12 4.70 -36.73 -7.22
N VAL A 13 4.41 -35.55 -7.76
CA VAL A 13 4.05 -35.39 -9.17
C VAL A 13 5.09 -34.46 -9.77
N GLU A 14 6.07 -35.06 -10.44
CA GLU A 14 6.91 -34.37 -11.40
C GLU A 14 6.03 -33.87 -12.55
N VAL A 15 6.04 -32.56 -12.78
CA VAL A 15 5.59 -31.98 -14.04
C VAL A 15 6.78 -31.28 -14.67
N GLU A 16 7.53 -32.04 -15.46
CA GLU A 16 8.30 -31.48 -16.56
C GLU A 16 7.31 -30.86 -17.57
N SER A 17 7.50 -29.59 -17.94
CA SER A 17 7.49 -29.22 -19.36
C SER A 17 7.88 -27.76 -19.60
N THR A 18 9.05 -27.62 -20.23
CA THR A 18 9.36 -26.76 -21.37
C THR A 18 9.30 -25.24 -21.20
N GLU A 19 10.50 -24.68 -21.05
CA GLU A 19 10.87 -23.34 -21.51
C GLU A 19 10.37 -23.05 -22.92
N LYS A 20 9.75 -21.88 -23.10
CA LYS A 20 9.67 -21.22 -24.40
C LYS A 20 10.36 -19.88 -24.29
N HIS A 21 11.51 -19.79 -24.96
CA HIS A 21 12.16 -18.56 -25.34
C HIS A 21 11.18 -17.69 -26.14
N GLU A 22 10.89 -16.48 -25.66
CA GLU A 22 10.41 -15.41 -26.51
C GLU A 22 11.53 -14.42 -26.82
N THR A 23 11.79 -14.33 -28.12
CA THR A 23 12.81 -13.53 -28.75
C THR A 23 12.54 -12.04 -28.55
N ILE A 24 13.55 -11.34 -28.03
CA ILE A 24 13.61 -9.89 -27.93
C ILE A 24 13.53 -9.27 -29.33
N GLN A 25 12.41 -8.61 -29.66
CA GLN A 25 12.40 -7.63 -30.75
C GLN A 25 12.87 -6.27 -30.22
N ARG A 26 14.11 -5.91 -30.60
CA ARG A 26 14.63 -4.54 -30.54
C ARG A 26 13.73 -3.64 -31.37
N VAL A 27 13.10 -2.65 -30.74
CA VAL A 27 12.55 -1.49 -31.45
C VAL A 27 13.55 -0.35 -31.27
N GLU A 28 14.30 -0.07 -32.33
CA GLU A 28 15.06 1.16 -32.47
C GLU A 28 14.08 2.34 -32.52
N ILE A 29 14.20 3.29 -31.60
CA ILE A 29 13.50 4.57 -31.67
C ILE A 29 14.55 5.62 -31.99
N ASN A 30 14.49 6.12 -33.23
CA ASN A 30 15.29 7.24 -33.70
C ASN A 30 15.06 8.49 -32.84
N GLU A 31 16.16 9.09 -32.40
CA GLU A 31 16.20 10.42 -31.80
C GLU A 31 15.86 11.48 -32.86
N GLY A 32 15.01 12.43 -32.49
CA GLY A 32 14.80 13.65 -33.28
C GLY A 32 13.40 14.22 -33.14
N THR A 33 13.16 15.03 -32.11
CA THR A 33 12.75 16.45 -32.22
C THR A 33 12.24 16.99 -30.88
N SER A 34 12.51 18.29 -30.73
CA SER A 34 12.44 19.16 -29.58
C SER A 34 11.04 19.51 -29.08
N GLY A 35 10.95 19.80 -27.78
CA GLY A 35 10.02 20.78 -27.22
C GLY A 35 8.54 20.38 -27.19
N GLY A 36 8.14 19.57 -26.20
CA GLY A 36 6.74 19.26 -25.93
C GLY A 36 6.52 18.99 -24.44
N ASP A 37 5.54 19.69 -23.87
CA ASP A 37 5.09 19.64 -22.48
C ASP A 37 4.74 18.20 -22.03
N ILE A 38 5.26 17.78 -20.87
CA ILE A 38 5.21 16.38 -20.38
C ILE A 38 3.82 16.01 -19.82
N THR A 39 2.91 16.97 -19.70
CA THR A 39 1.59 16.80 -19.05
C THR A 39 0.56 16.00 -19.86
N GLU A 40 0.72 15.82 -21.18
CA GLU A 40 -0.27 15.10 -22.01
C GLU A 40 -0.08 13.58 -22.10
N ARG A 41 1.00 13.00 -21.54
CA ARG A 41 1.32 11.56 -21.72
C ARG A 41 1.02 10.65 -20.52
N LEU A 42 0.51 11.19 -19.41
CA LEU A 42 0.20 10.43 -18.19
C LEU A 42 -1.16 9.72 -18.20
N ASP A 43 -2.04 9.98 -19.18
CA ASP A 43 -3.37 9.36 -19.30
C ASP A 43 -3.36 7.87 -19.73
N LYS A 44 -2.18 7.24 -19.91
CA LYS A 44 -2.06 5.87 -20.47
C LYS A 44 -1.71 4.74 -19.50
N TYR A 45 -1.46 5.01 -18.21
CA TYR A 45 -0.98 3.98 -17.30
C TYR A 45 -1.80 3.97 -16.01
N ARG A 46 -2.88 3.18 -16.02
CA ARG A 46 -3.57 2.70 -14.82
C ARG A 46 -3.05 1.27 -14.55
N PRO A 47 -2.69 0.90 -13.30
CA PRO A 47 -2.46 -0.49 -12.94
C PRO A 47 -3.75 -1.31 -13.16
N LEU A 48 -3.64 -2.47 -13.80
CA LEU A 48 -4.74 -3.42 -13.91
C LEU A 48 -4.96 -4.09 -12.55
N GLU A 49 -6.01 -3.71 -11.84
CA GLU A 49 -6.55 -4.50 -10.74
C GLU A 49 -7.11 -5.81 -11.34
N GLN A 50 -6.49 -6.94 -11.00
CA GLN A 50 -7.02 -8.27 -11.32
C GLN A 50 -8.14 -8.61 -10.32
N GLU A 51 -9.37 -8.17 -10.61
CA GLU A 51 -10.56 -8.85 -10.06
C GLU A 51 -10.69 -10.22 -10.76
N GLN A 52 -10.38 -11.31 -10.05
CA GLN A 52 -10.77 -12.66 -10.44
C GLN A 52 -12.31 -12.77 -10.37
N ARG A 53 -13.00 -12.45 -11.46
CA ARG A 53 -14.39 -12.88 -11.66
C ARG A 53 -14.39 -14.25 -12.31
N LEU A 54 -14.85 -15.25 -11.56
CA LEU A 54 -15.26 -16.55 -12.09
C LEU A 54 -16.36 -16.32 -13.14
N VAL A 55 -16.03 -16.51 -14.41
CA VAL A 55 -17.01 -16.56 -15.52
C VAL A 55 -17.21 -18.02 -15.90
N PRO A 56 -18.45 -18.55 -15.94
CA PRO A 56 -18.69 -19.92 -16.38
C PRO A 56 -18.32 -20.11 -17.85
N ASN A 57 -17.55 -21.17 -18.10
CA ASN A 57 -17.18 -21.68 -19.42
C ASN A 57 -18.45 -21.98 -20.24
N TYR A 58 -18.59 -21.33 -21.39
CA TYR A 58 -19.42 -21.82 -22.49
C TYR A 58 -18.53 -22.00 -23.71
N ASP A 59 -18.49 -23.25 -24.19
CA ASP A 59 -17.74 -23.69 -25.35
C ASP A 59 -18.04 -22.81 -26.58
N THR A 60 -17.02 -22.12 -27.07
CA THR A 60 -17.05 -21.46 -28.38
C THR A 60 -16.39 -22.35 -29.42
N GLU A 61 -17.17 -23.27 -30.00
CA GLU A 61 -16.78 -23.89 -31.27
C GLU A 61 -17.06 -22.93 -32.44
N ASN A 62 -15.96 -22.44 -33.02
CA ASN A 62 -15.76 -22.21 -34.45
C ASN A 62 -16.94 -21.67 -35.29
N PHE A 63 -16.99 -20.34 -35.47
CA PHE A 63 -17.66 -19.75 -36.64
C PHE A 63 -16.65 -19.01 -37.53
N ASN A 64 -16.22 -19.70 -38.59
CA ASN A 64 -15.42 -19.17 -39.69
C ASN A 64 -16.36 -18.59 -40.76
N PRO A 65 -16.34 -17.28 -41.08
CA PRO A 65 -17.34 -16.67 -41.94
C PRO A 65 -17.09 -16.85 -43.45
N ASN A 66 -16.09 -17.65 -43.88
CA ASN A 66 -15.77 -17.81 -45.30
C ASN A 66 -15.62 -19.28 -45.72
N LYS A 67 -16.75 -20.01 -45.85
CA LYS A 67 -16.84 -21.19 -46.73
C LYS A 67 -18.21 -21.25 -47.41
N LYS A 68 -18.29 -20.68 -48.62
CA LYS A 68 -19.32 -21.04 -49.60
C LYS A 68 -19.06 -22.48 -50.06
N LYS A 69 -19.77 -23.46 -49.49
CA LYS A 69 -19.90 -24.77 -50.14
C LYS A 69 -21.01 -24.67 -51.18
N LEU A 70 -20.61 -24.73 -52.46
CA LEU A 70 -21.51 -25.15 -53.53
C LEU A 70 -21.97 -26.58 -53.21
N VAL A 71 -23.27 -26.76 -53.02
CA VAL A 71 -23.92 -28.06 -53.16
C VAL A 71 -24.94 -27.90 -54.28
N THR A 72 -24.57 -28.40 -55.45
CA THR A 72 -25.46 -28.71 -56.56
C THR A 72 -26.48 -29.74 -56.08
N THR A 73 -27.75 -29.34 -55.97
CA THR A 73 -28.87 -30.29 -55.86
C THR A 73 -29.76 -30.10 -57.08
N GLU A 74 -29.92 -31.19 -57.81
CA GLU A 74 -30.77 -31.31 -58.99
C GLU A 74 -32.19 -30.85 -58.69
N LYS A 75 -32.74 -29.98 -59.54
CA LYS A 75 -34.13 -29.56 -59.48
C LYS A 75 -35.01 -30.70 -59.99
N THR A 76 -35.35 -31.65 -59.13
CA THR A 76 -36.61 -32.39 -59.27
C THR A 76 -37.75 -31.42 -59.01
N LYS A 77 -38.44 -30.99 -60.08
CA LYS A 77 -39.69 -30.24 -60.00
C LYS A 77 -40.78 -31.17 -59.48
N THR A 78 -40.83 -31.37 -58.17
CA THR A 78 -42.03 -31.85 -57.52
C THR A 78 -42.99 -30.67 -57.42
N VAL A 79 -43.99 -30.65 -58.30
CA VAL A 79 -45.12 -29.72 -58.22
C VAL A 79 -45.90 -30.06 -56.96
N VAL A 80 -45.51 -29.46 -55.82
CA VAL A 80 -46.38 -29.39 -54.66
C VAL A 80 -47.48 -28.41 -55.04
N LYS A 81 -48.59 -28.96 -55.54
CA LYS A 81 -49.87 -28.24 -55.63
C LYS A 81 -50.10 -27.60 -54.27
N LYS A 82 -50.01 -26.27 -54.19
CA LYS A 82 -50.55 -25.51 -53.06
C LYS A 82 -52.04 -25.84 -53.01
N LYS A 83 -52.42 -26.79 -52.15
CA LYS A 83 -53.79 -26.96 -51.71
C LYS A 83 -54.17 -25.59 -51.14
N LYS A 84 -54.99 -24.82 -51.85
CA LYS A 84 -55.69 -23.68 -51.29
C LYS A 84 -56.56 -24.25 -50.18
N ILE A 85 -56.07 -24.12 -48.95
CA ILE A 85 -56.89 -24.42 -47.79
C ILE A 85 -57.82 -23.21 -47.65
N ASN A 86 -58.98 -23.29 -48.30
CA ASN A 86 -60.10 -22.37 -48.09
C ASN A 86 -60.76 -22.72 -46.75
N ASN A 87 -60.06 -22.52 -45.64
CA ASN A 87 -60.67 -22.43 -44.32
C ASN A 87 -60.43 -21.01 -43.77
N PRO A 88 -61.47 -20.17 -43.70
CA PRO A 88 -61.37 -18.79 -43.18
C PRO A 88 -60.67 -18.71 -41.82
N ALA A 89 -60.82 -19.75 -40.98
CA ALA A 89 -60.20 -19.82 -39.66
C ALA A 89 -58.67 -19.94 -39.71
N GLN A 90 -58.11 -20.70 -40.66
CA GLN A 90 -56.65 -20.86 -40.78
C GLN A 90 -55.99 -19.62 -41.39
N GLU A 91 -56.68 -18.93 -42.31
CA GLU A 91 -56.19 -17.67 -42.87
C GLU A 91 -56.24 -16.54 -41.83
N ALA A 92 -57.28 -16.50 -41.00
CA ALA A 92 -57.37 -15.60 -39.85
C ALA A 92 -56.25 -15.86 -38.83
N MET A 93 -55.98 -17.13 -38.49
CA MET A 93 -54.90 -17.50 -37.58
C MET A 93 -53.51 -17.12 -38.13
N LEU A 94 -53.28 -17.26 -39.43
CA LEU A 94 -52.02 -16.85 -40.07
C LEU A 94 -51.86 -15.32 -40.11
N ARG A 95 -52.95 -14.57 -40.30
CA ARG A 95 -52.95 -13.10 -40.21
C ARG A 95 -52.69 -12.64 -38.78
N GLN A 96 -53.28 -13.29 -37.79
CA GLN A 96 -53.05 -13.01 -36.37
C GLN A 96 -51.59 -13.25 -35.97
N LYS A 97 -50.99 -14.39 -36.35
CA LYS A 97 -49.56 -14.66 -36.13
C LYS A 97 -48.64 -13.64 -36.81
N LYS A 98 -49.00 -13.12 -37.98
CA LYS A 98 -48.24 -12.06 -38.66
C LYS A 98 -48.34 -10.71 -37.95
N LEU A 99 -49.51 -10.40 -37.38
CA LEU A 99 -49.73 -9.18 -36.58
C LEU A 99 -48.96 -9.25 -35.26
N GLU A 100 -49.01 -10.39 -34.55
CA GLU A 100 -48.23 -10.64 -33.33
C GLU A 100 -46.71 -10.54 -33.60
N ALA A 101 -46.22 -11.19 -34.68
CA ALA A 101 -44.80 -11.09 -35.05
C ALA A 101 -44.38 -9.67 -35.47
N ALA A 102 -45.30 -8.85 -35.98
CA ALA A 102 -45.05 -7.44 -36.31
C ALA A 102 -45.00 -6.58 -35.03
N ALA A 103 -45.89 -6.83 -34.07
CA ALA A 103 -45.89 -6.20 -32.76
C ALA A 103 -44.63 -6.53 -31.96
N ASP A 104 -44.20 -7.80 -31.91
CA ASP A 104 -42.95 -8.23 -31.28
C ASP A 104 -41.72 -7.56 -31.91
N ARG A 105 -41.73 -7.37 -33.24
CA ARG A 105 -40.66 -6.64 -33.94
C ARG A 105 -40.66 -5.15 -33.64
N GLN A 106 -41.83 -4.54 -33.43
CA GLN A 106 -41.93 -3.15 -32.98
C GLN A 106 -41.43 -3.00 -31.54
N LEU A 107 -41.87 -3.87 -30.63
CA LEU A 107 -41.42 -3.89 -29.23
C LEU A 107 -39.89 -4.04 -29.15
N LYS A 108 -39.29 -5.00 -29.87
CA LYS A 108 -37.83 -5.17 -29.91
C LYS A 108 -37.09 -3.96 -30.49
N LYS A 109 -37.68 -3.25 -31.46
CA LYS A 109 -37.11 -2.00 -32.00
C LYS A 109 -37.17 -0.87 -30.97
N GLU A 110 -38.26 -0.76 -30.23
CA GLU A 110 -38.43 0.23 -29.17
C GLU A 110 -37.49 -0.05 -27.99
N GLU A 111 -37.35 -1.30 -27.55
CA GLU A 111 -36.37 -1.71 -26.55
C GLU A 111 -34.92 -1.43 -27.01
N ALA A 112 -34.60 -1.72 -28.27
CA ALA A 112 -33.28 -1.41 -28.83
C ALA A 112 -33.02 0.10 -28.91
N ALA A 113 -34.04 0.89 -29.26
CA ALA A 113 -33.97 2.35 -29.26
C ALA A 113 -33.83 2.93 -27.85
N ALA A 114 -34.54 2.37 -26.86
CA ALA A 114 -34.42 2.74 -25.45
C ALA A 114 -33.03 2.41 -24.88
N LYS A 115 -32.52 1.19 -25.12
CA LYS A 115 -31.15 0.80 -24.75
C LYS A 115 -30.10 1.70 -25.42
N ARG A 116 -30.32 2.11 -26.68
CA ARG A 116 -29.42 3.05 -27.38
C ARG A 116 -29.45 4.44 -26.73
N LYS A 117 -30.64 4.95 -26.36
CA LYS A 117 -30.77 6.23 -25.64
C LYS A 117 -30.08 6.19 -24.27
N GLN A 118 -30.28 5.12 -23.50
CA GLN A 118 -29.58 4.91 -22.21
C GLN A 118 -28.06 4.89 -22.38
N ARG A 119 -27.52 4.15 -23.36
CA ARG A 119 -26.07 4.15 -23.65
C ARG A 119 -25.53 5.52 -24.06
N ILE A 120 -26.31 6.33 -24.76
CA ILE A 120 -25.91 7.70 -25.13
C ILE A 120 -25.89 8.59 -23.90
N ALA A 121 -26.91 8.51 -23.03
CA ALA A 121 -26.97 9.25 -21.78
C ALA A 121 -25.82 8.87 -20.84
N GLU A 122 -25.55 7.58 -20.66
CA GLU A 122 -24.44 7.09 -19.84
C GLU A 122 -23.08 7.55 -20.38
N LYS A 123 -22.88 7.53 -21.71
CA LYS A 123 -21.65 8.08 -22.33
C LYS A 123 -21.52 9.58 -22.14
N ALA A 124 -22.62 10.33 -22.16
CA ALA A 124 -22.61 11.77 -21.92
C ALA A 124 -22.24 12.07 -20.46
N LEU A 125 -22.88 11.39 -19.51
CA LEU A 125 -22.59 11.49 -18.08
C LEU A 125 -21.12 11.18 -17.78
N ARG A 126 -20.59 10.04 -18.27
CA ARG A 126 -19.17 9.69 -18.12
C ARG A 126 -18.22 10.72 -18.73
N LYS A 127 -18.63 11.41 -19.80
CA LYS A 127 -17.81 12.47 -20.43
C LYS A 127 -17.80 13.73 -19.58
N GLU A 128 -18.91 14.06 -18.92
CA GLU A 128 -19.01 15.18 -17.98
C GLU A 128 -18.23 14.89 -16.71
N GLU A 129 -18.38 13.70 -16.11
CA GLU A 129 -17.59 13.25 -14.96
C GLU A 129 -16.09 13.35 -15.23
N ARG A 130 -15.62 12.84 -16.38
CA ARG A 130 -14.21 12.96 -16.79
C ARG A 130 -13.74 14.40 -16.97
N LYS A 131 -14.61 15.31 -17.41
CA LYS A 131 -14.26 16.72 -17.55
C LYS A 131 -14.14 17.38 -16.18
N ALA A 132 -15.09 17.08 -15.28
CA ALA A 132 -15.07 17.55 -13.89
C ALA A 132 -13.82 17.04 -13.16
N GLU A 133 -13.52 15.74 -13.25
CA GLU A 133 -12.32 15.12 -12.68
C GLU A 133 -11.03 15.76 -13.21
N LYS A 134 -10.93 16.01 -14.53
CA LYS A 134 -9.78 16.70 -15.12
C LYS A 134 -9.67 18.15 -14.66
N ALA A 135 -10.78 18.86 -14.51
CA ALA A 135 -10.77 20.23 -14.00
C ALA A 135 -10.35 20.28 -12.53
N HIS A 136 -10.88 19.36 -11.72
CA HIS A 136 -10.54 19.19 -10.30
C HIS A 136 -9.04 18.89 -10.12
N LYS A 137 -8.51 17.91 -10.85
CA LYS A 137 -7.08 17.58 -10.81
C LYS A 137 -6.19 18.76 -11.21
N LYS A 138 -6.58 19.53 -12.24
CA LYS A 138 -5.85 20.74 -12.64
C LYS A 138 -5.85 21.80 -11.55
N GLU A 139 -6.95 21.94 -10.82
CA GLU A 139 -7.04 22.88 -9.71
C GLU A 139 -6.16 22.44 -8.54
N ILE A 140 -6.17 21.16 -8.18
CA ILE A 140 -5.26 20.60 -7.17
C ILE A 140 -3.79 20.85 -7.54
N GLU A 141 -3.40 20.57 -8.79
CA GLU A 141 -2.03 20.83 -9.27
C GLU A 141 -1.67 22.33 -9.24
N ARG A 142 -2.64 23.21 -9.52
CA ARG A 142 -2.45 24.65 -9.42
C ARG A 142 -2.21 25.08 -7.98
N LEU A 143 -2.97 24.54 -7.03
CA LEU A 143 -2.84 24.83 -5.59
C LEU A 143 -1.52 24.29 -5.02
N ASN A 144 -1.04 23.15 -5.54
CA ASN A 144 0.20 22.52 -5.13
C ASN A 144 1.45 22.98 -5.91
N ARG A 145 1.33 24.01 -6.75
CA ARG A 145 2.40 24.47 -7.67
C ARG A 145 3.72 24.87 -6.98
N MET A 146 3.68 25.20 -5.69
CA MET A 146 4.88 25.54 -4.91
C MET A 146 5.81 24.34 -4.67
N LEU A 147 5.32 23.11 -4.84
CA LEU A 147 6.08 21.89 -4.65
C LEU A 147 6.90 21.56 -5.90
N ARG A 148 8.04 20.90 -5.69
CA ARG A 148 8.88 20.42 -6.78
C ARG A 148 8.40 19.04 -7.21
N PRO A 149 8.01 18.84 -8.48
CA PRO A 149 7.70 17.51 -8.99
C PRO A 149 8.98 16.66 -9.05
N VAL A 150 8.87 15.37 -8.80
CA VAL A 150 10.00 14.45 -8.97
C VAL A 150 10.11 13.96 -10.42
N SER A 151 11.18 13.22 -10.72
CA SER A 151 11.33 12.55 -12.01
C SER A 151 10.28 11.44 -12.18
N ARG A 152 9.95 11.11 -13.44
CA ARG A 152 9.07 9.97 -13.75
C ARG A 152 9.60 8.66 -13.15
N LYS A 153 10.93 8.46 -13.15
CA LYS A 153 11.56 7.26 -12.59
C LYS A 153 11.34 7.16 -11.07
N THR A 154 11.46 8.29 -10.36
CA THR A 154 11.18 8.35 -8.92
C THR A 154 9.70 8.11 -8.63
N PHE A 155 8.80 8.70 -9.43
CA PHE A 155 7.36 8.43 -9.31
C PHE A 155 7.05 6.93 -9.49
N GLU A 156 7.56 6.29 -10.55
CA GLU A 156 7.33 4.86 -10.81
C GLU A 156 7.92 3.97 -9.71
N ALA A 157 9.09 4.31 -9.15
CA ALA A 157 9.75 3.50 -8.14
C ALA A 157 9.20 3.69 -6.71
N LEU A 158 8.86 4.91 -6.32
CA LEU A 158 8.50 5.29 -4.94
C LEU A 158 7.06 5.82 -4.77
N GLY A 159 6.34 6.07 -5.86
CA GLY A 159 5.00 6.66 -5.80
C GLY A 159 4.98 8.14 -5.38
N ILE A 160 6.13 8.81 -5.40
CA ILE A 160 6.25 10.23 -5.03
C ILE A 160 5.83 11.08 -6.23
N ILE A 161 4.92 12.03 -6.01
CA ILE A 161 4.49 12.99 -7.03
C ILE A 161 5.35 14.26 -6.96
N SER A 162 5.42 14.84 -5.77
CA SER A 162 6.12 16.10 -5.52
C SER A 162 6.56 16.21 -4.06
N PHE A 163 7.40 17.18 -3.76
CA PHE A 163 7.92 17.40 -2.41
C PHE A 163 8.24 18.88 -2.16
N ASP A 164 8.33 19.27 -0.90
CA ASP A 164 8.86 20.58 -0.51
C ASP A 164 10.38 20.53 -0.44
N SER A 165 11.07 21.45 -1.13
CA SER A 165 12.54 21.47 -1.12
C SER A 165 13.17 21.91 0.20
N LYS A 166 12.42 22.57 1.08
CA LYS A 166 12.94 23.12 2.34
C LYS A 166 12.70 22.18 3.51
N VAL A 167 11.57 21.50 3.53
CA VAL A 167 11.15 20.61 4.61
C VAL A 167 10.93 19.20 4.08
N ALA A 168 11.07 18.18 4.92
CA ALA A 168 10.90 16.79 4.55
C ALA A 168 9.42 16.38 4.41
N ALA A 169 8.66 17.12 3.60
CA ALA A 169 7.27 16.85 3.26
C ALA A 169 7.17 16.33 1.82
N ILE A 170 6.51 15.18 1.66
CA ILE A 170 6.42 14.42 0.41
C ILE A 170 4.96 14.14 0.10
N ARG A 171 4.51 14.48 -1.11
CA ARG A 171 3.21 14.10 -1.67
C ARG A 171 3.36 12.79 -2.44
N LYS A 172 2.54 11.80 -2.11
CA LYS A 172 2.46 10.52 -2.81
C LYS A 172 1.18 10.42 -3.64
N THR A 173 1.00 9.27 -4.30
CA THR A 173 -0.27 8.89 -4.93
C THR A 173 -1.43 8.90 -3.94
N ASP A 174 -2.64 8.99 -4.47
CA ASP A 174 -3.89 8.93 -3.69
C ASP A 174 -3.99 10.02 -2.62
N ASP A 175 -3.34 11.16 -2.89
CA ASP A 175 -3.31 12.35 -2.02
C ASP A 175 -2.82 12.07 -0.59
N HIS A 176 -1.96 11.05 -0.47
CA HIS A 176 -1.28 10.69 0.76
C HIS A 176 -0.02 11.54 0.97
N TRP A 177 0.19 12.03 2.19
CA TRP A 177 1.33 12.86 2.56
C TRP A 177 2.13 12.24 3.68
N ILE A 178 3.43 12.45 3.58
CA ILE A 178 4.41 12.04 4.59
C ILE A 178 5.24 13.26 4.95
N LYS A 179 5.30 13.60 6.24
CA LYS A 179 6.23 14.62 6.74
C LYS A 179 7.04 14.06 7.92
N THR A 180 8.36 14.09 7.79
CA THR A 180 9.28 13.60 8.83
C THR A 180 9.95 14.76 9.55
N TYR A 181 10.06 14.62 10.85
CA TYR A 181 10.69 15.54 11.79
C TYR A 181 11.76 14.80 12.59
N LYS A 182 12.73 15.55 13.11
CA LYS A 182 13.66 15.05 14.12
C LYS A 182 13.09 15.32 15.51
N ILE A 183 13.28 14.39 16.44
CA ILE A 183 12.95 14.61 17.85
C ILE A 183 14.26 14.88 18.62
N GLU A 184 14.30 15.99 19.33
CA GLU A 184 15.44 16.40 20.15
C GLU A 184 15.05 16.43 21.63
N GLY A 185 16.01 16.18 22.52
CA GLY A 185 15.80 16.20 23.98
C GLY A 185 15.17 14.92 24.57
N MET A 186 14.70 14.00 23.72
CA MET A 186 14.18 12.71 24.17
C MET A 186 15.30 11.83 24.72
N ASN A 187 15.12 11.32 25.94
CA ASN A 187 16.05 10.43 26.62
C ASN A 187 15.26 9.37 27.43
N PRO A 188 15.92 8.34 27.99
CA PRO A 188 15.21 7.28 28.72
C PRO A 188 14.32 7.76 29.88
N HIS A 189 14.60 8.91 30.49
CA HIS A 189 13.83 9.42 31.64
C HIS A 189 12.52 10.11 31.24
N ASN A 190 12.53 10.91 30.17
CA ASN A 190 11.36 11.71 29.77
C ASN A 190 10.51 11.06 28.66
N ARG A 191 11.02 10.00 28.03
CA ARG A 191 10.37 9.35 26.89
C ARG A 191 9.03 8.71 27.22
N ASN A 192 8.88 8.09 28.39
CA ASN A 192 7.65 7.37 28.73
C ASN A 192 6.48 8.33 28.90
N GLU A 193 6.76 9.45 29.58
CA GLU A 193 5.81 10.54 29.71
C GLU A 193 5.48 11.14 28.34
N PHE A 194 6.48 11.31 27.47
CA PHE A 194 6.25 11.78 26.10
C PHE A 194 5.29 10.88 25.32
N ILE A 195 5.51 9.57 25.33
CA ILE A 195 4.66 8.62 24.61
C ILE A 195 3.25 8.58 25.22
N ASP A 196 3.12 8.53 26.54
CA ASP A 196 1.82 8.53 27.23
C ASP A 196 0.97 9.74 26.88
N GLN A 197 1.61 10.89 26.72
CA GLN A 197 0.92 12.11 26.36
C GLN A 197 0.69 12.24 24.86
N LEU A 198 1.65 11.80 24.04
CA LEU A 198 1.53 11.77 22.58
C LEU A 198 0.28 10.99 22.17
N VAL A 199 0.08 9.79 22.71
CA VAL A 199 -1.09 8.96 22.35
C VAL A 199 -2.43 9.62 22.70
N LYS A 200 -2.45 10.53 23.68
CA LYS A 200 -3.66 11.25 24.12
C LYS A 200 -4.01 12.44 23.24
N VAL A 201 -3.01 13.07 22.60
CA VAL A 201 -3.22 14.29 21.80
C VAL A 201 -3.24 14.05 20.30
N LEU A 202 -2.67 12.91 19.87
CA LEU A 202 -2.45 12.61 18.46
C LEU A 202 -3.79 12.40 17.74
N THR A 203 -4.01 13.11 16.63
CA THR A 203 -5.24 12.99 15.82
C THR A 203 -5.04 12.27 14.50
N ILE A 204 -3.78 12.08 14.07
CA ILE A 204 -3.40 11.46 12.80
C ILE A 204 -2.40 10.34 13.04
N ARG A 205 -2.19 9.46 12.07
CA ARG A 205 -1.17 8.41 12.21
C ARG A 205 0.22 9.03 12.32
N ALA A 206 0.99 8.55 13.29
CA ALA A 206 2.38 8.88 13.50
C ALA A 206 3.25 7.63 13.57
N ARG A 207 4.52 7.77 13.19
CA ARG A 207 5.56 6.76 13.36
C ARG A 207 6.73 7.37 14.09
N ILE A 208 7.18 6.69 15.13
CA ILE A 208 8.44 6.99 15.81
C ILE A 208 9.47 6.00 15.33
N THR A 209 10.58 6.50 14.79
CA THR A 209 11.73 5.68 14.38
C THR A 209 12.92 6.04 15.25
N SER A 210 13.40 5.09 16.05
CA SER A 210 14.57 5.23 16.92
C SER A 210 15.71 4.40 16.35
N ASN A 211 16.79 5.06 15.94
CA ASN A 211 17.98 4.41 15.38
C ASN A 211 19.11 4.39 16.39
N PHE A 212 19.62 3.19 16.65
CA PHE A 212 20.80 2.97 17.47
C PHE A 212 21.95 2.53 16.56
N HIS A 213 23.00 3.33 16.50
CA HIS A 213 24.17 3.05 15.67
C HIS A 213 25.46 3.25 16.47
N LEU A 214 26.49 2.49 16.12
CA LEU A 214 27.79 2.62 16.77
C LEU A 214 28.52 3.84 16.19
N ALA A 215 28.94 4.74 17.08
CA ALA A 215 29.86 5.81 16.75
C ALA A 215 31.27 5.25 16.47
N GLU A 216 32.13 6.07 15.86
CA GLU A 216 33.57 5.76 15.74
C GLU A 216 34.23 5.48 17.11
N THR A 217 33.70 6.09 18.17
CA THR A 217 34.15 5.86 19.56
C THR A 217 33.73 4.50 20.14
N GLY A 218 32.96 3.70 19.39
CA GLY A 218 32.37 2.44 19.85
C GLY A 218 31.14 2.60 20.75
N LYS A 219 30.74 3.84 21.09
CA LYS A 219 29.51 4.11 21.85
C LYS A 219 28.29 4.07 20.96
N LEU A 220 27.20 3.51 21.47
CA LEU A 220 25.91 3.54 20.80
C LEU A 220 25.32 4.96 20.86
N ILE A 221 25.00 5.53 19.70
CA ILE A 221 24.32 6.81 19.55
C ILE A 221 22.88 6.54 19.12
N ARG A 222 21.96 7.27 19.75
CA ARG A 222 20.53 7.24 19.46
C ARG A 222 20.13 8.47 18.63
N THR A 223 19.34 8.26 17.59
CA THR A 223 18.62 9.34 16.88
C THR A 223 17.15 8.98 16.72
N ASP A 224 16.26 9.94 16.99
CA ASP A 224 14.82 9.74 16.95
C ASP A 224 14.17 10.64 15.91
N TYR A 225 13.20 10.07 15.20
CA TYR A 225 12.41 10.75 14.18
C TYR A 225 10.92 10.51 14.38
N LEU A 226 10.12 11.51 14.08
CA LEU A 226 8.67 11.44 14.06
C LEU A 226 8.17 11.67 12.64
N THR A 227 7.42 10.72 12.10
CA THR A 227 6.81 10.83 10.78
C THR A 227 5.30 10.84 10.90
N PHE A 228 4.65 11.83 10.31
CA PHE A 228 3.20 11.88 10.19
C PHE A 228 2.73 11.42 8.81
N PHE A 229 1.57 10.76 8.81
CA PHE A 229 0.87 10.30 7.61
C PHE A 229 -0.51 10.96 7.59
N LEU A 230 -0.84 11.63 6.48
CA LEU A 230 -2.09 12.39 6.35
C LEU A 230 -2.61 12.32 4.92
N ASP A 231 -3.92 12.14 4.76
CA ASP A 231 -4.59 12.23 3.46
C ASP A 231 -5.21 13.61 3.29
N ALA A 232 -4.84 14.31 2.22
CA ALA A 232 -5.42 15.60 1.85
C ALA A 232 -5.00 16.01 0.44
N GLU A 233 -5.85 16.70 -0.29
CA GLU A 233 -5.54 17.07 -1.68
C GLU A 233 -4.55 18.25 -1.79
N ILE A 234 -4.59 19.17 -0.81
CA ILE A 234 -3.93 20.47 -0.88
C ILE A 234 -2.84 20.60 0.19
N TYR A 235 -1.64 21.02 -0.24
CA TYR A 235 -0.47 21.17 0.63
C TYR A 235 -0.67 22.16 1.78
N GLU A 236 -1.37 23.28 1.55
CA GLU A 236 -1.62 24.27 2.61
C GLU A 236 -2.44 23.67 3.76
N THR A 237 -3.46 22.85 3.43
CA THR A 237 -4.25 22.12 4.42
C THR A 237 -3.39 21.13 5.21
N VAL A 238 -2.51 20.40 4.51
CA VAL A 238 -1.54 19.48 5.14
C VAL A 238 -0.64 20.24 6.11
N LYS A 239 -0.06 21.34 5.66
CA LYS A 239 0.84 22.17 6.46
C LYS A 239 0.15 22.68 7.72
N LEU A 240 -1.03 23.30 7.60
CA LEU A 240 -1.78 23.81 8.75
C LEU A 240 -2.14 22.70 9.75
N THR A 241 -2.52 21.52 9.26
CA THR A 241 -2.86 20.37 10.09
C THR A 241 -1.63 19.87 10.87
N LEU A 242 -0.50 19.74 10.18
CA LEU A 242 0.75 19.26 10.78
C LEU A 242 1.36 20.29 11.74
N ASP A 243 1.31 21.58 11.42
CA ASP A 243 1.78 22.64 12.30
C ASP A 243 0.95 22.67 13.60
N ALA A 244 -0.38 22.52 13.50
CA ALA A 244 -1.25 22.40 14.66
C ALA A 244 -0.96 21.15 15.50
N GLU A 245 -0.61 20.01 14.88
CA GLU A 245 -0.19 18.82 15.61
C GLU A 245 1.14 19.02 16.34
N VAL A 246 2.14 19.54 15.64
CA VAL A 246 3.46 19.79 16.22
C VAL A 246 3.37 20.79 17.38
N GLU A 247 2.56 21.83 17.24
CA GLU A 247 2.27 22.77 18.33
C GLU A 247 1.63 22.09 19.53
N ARG A 248 0.65 21.19 19.32
CA ARG A 248 0.05 20.43 20.42
C ARG A 248 1.09 19.58 21.13
N ILE A 249 1.94 18.88 20.38
CA ILE A 249 2.91 17.96 20.95
C ILE A 249 4.04 18.70 21.68
N ASN A 250 4.56 19.79 21.11
CA ASN A 250 5.60 20.60 21.76
C ASN A 250 5.11 21.28 23.06
N ARG A 251 3.79 21.43 23.27
CA ARG A 251 3.21 21.93 24.54
C ARG A 251 3.15 20.87 25.64
N ILE A 252 3.29 19.59 25.31
CA ILE A 252 3.21 18.50 26.29
C ILE A 252 4.43 18.54 27.21
N LEU A 253 5.62 18.40 26.64
CA LEU A 253 6.89 18.30 27.38
C LEU A 253 7.88 19.30 26.80
N PRO A 254 8.11 20.45 27.48
CA PRO A 254 8.99 21.51 26.98
C PRO A 254 10.44 21.08 26.73
N GLU A 255 10.88 19.98 27.35
CA GLU A 255 12.22 19.42 27.16
C GLU A 255 12.40 18.69 25.82
N ILE A 256 11.30 18.27 25.19
CA ILE A 256 11.31 17.52 23.93
C ILE A 256 10.83 18.43 22.82
N ASN A 257 11.67 18.57 21.79
CA ASN A 257 11.39 19.44 20.66
C ASN A 257 11.24 18.62 19.38
N ILE A 258 10.14 18.81 18.68
CA ILE A 258 9.96 18.32 17.32
C ILE A 258 10.48 19.38 16.36
N VAL A 259 11.56 19.05 15.65
CA VAL A 259 12.30 19.97 14.79
C VAL A 259 12.13 19.57 13.32
N GLU A 260 11.83 20.56 12.48
CA GLU A 260 11.77 20.35 11.04
C GLU A 260 13.14 19.96 10.47
N ILE A 261 13.15 18.99 9.57
CA ILE A 261 14.33 18.61 8.80
C ILE A 261 14.10 18.85 7.32
N SER A 262 15.18 19.08 6.57
CA SER A 262 15.11 19.23 5.12
C SER A 262 14.97 17.88 4.41
N ILE A 263 14.47 17.90 3.16
CA ILE A 263 14.39 16.70 2.33
C ILE A 263 15.75 16.03 2.11
N ASN A 264 16.83 16.82 1.99
CA ASN A 264 18.19 16.29 1.86
C ASN A 264 18.62 15.58 3.16
N CYS A 265 18.29 16.14 4.32
CA CYS A 265 18.57 15.49 5.60
C CYS A 265 17.84 14.15 5.72
N LEU A 266 16.54 14.11 5.39
CA LEU A 266 15.75 12.87 5.38
C LEU A 266 16.37 11.84 4.42
N MET A 267 16.56 12.19 3.15
CA MET A 267 16.99 11.23 2.13
C MET A 267 18.42 10.72 2.34
N ASN A 268 19.33 11.55 2.88
CA ASN A 268 20.65 11.07 3.28
C ASN A 268 20.58 10.18 4.53
N GLN A 269 19.63 10.42 5.43
CA GLN A 269 19.39 9.49 6.52
C GLN A 269 18.82 8.15 6.02
N VAL A 270 17.93 8.16 5.02
CA VAL A 270 17.48 6.93 4.34
C VAL A 270 18.67 6.19 3.73
N ARG A 271 19.54 6.88 2.99
CA ARG A 271 20.80 6.30 2.45
C ARG A 271 21.63 5.60 3.53
N ARG A 272 21.82 6.26 4.67
CA ARG A 272 22.56 5.71 5.82
C ARG A 272 21.89 4.46 6.39
N ASN A 273 20.56 4.45 6.53
CA ASN A 273 19.83 3.28 6.99
C ASN A 273 20.00 2.10 6.02
N PHE A 274 20.05 2.37 4.71
CA PHE A 274 20.37 1.39 3.67
C PHE A 274 21.86 1.07 3.53
N LEU A 275 22.71 1.48 4.47
CA LEU A 275 24.14 1.15 4.51
C LEU A 275 24.90 1.58 3.24
N TYR A 276 24.52 2.71 2.64
CA TYR A 276 25.37 3.34 1.63
C TYR A 276 26.64 3.87 2.27
N ASP A 277 27.79 3.48 1.70
CA ASP A 277 29.07 4.07 2.00
C ASP A 277 29.36 5.19 0.99
N GLY A 278 29.60 6.41 1.49
CA GLY A 278 29.86 7.58 0.66
C GLY A 278 29.36 8.89 1.24
N ALA A 279 29.68 9.97 0.53
CA ALA A 279 29.27 11.32 0.91
C ALA A 279 27.76 11.52 0.79
N ASP A 280 27.26 12.49 1.56
CA ASP A 280 25.89 12.98 1.46
C ASP A 280 25.62 13.56 0.07
N GLU A 281 24.42 13.30 -0.43
CA GLU A 281 23.96 13.76 -1.74
C GLU A 281 23.00 14.94 -1.63
N ASP A 282 22.92 15.73 -2.69
CA ASP A 282 21.90 16.78 -2.83
C ASP A 282 20.73 16.30 -3.70
N PHE A 283 19.70 15.77 -3.04
CA PHE A 283 18.49 15.29 -3.68
C PHE A 283 17.69 16.40 -4.37
N SER A 284 17.87 17.66 -3.95
CA SER A 284 17.24 18.81 -4.59
C SER A 284 17.77 19.06 -6.02
N VAL A 285 19.04 18.71 -6.27
CA VAL A 285 19.68 18.80 -7.60
C VAL A 285 19.36 17.57 -8.45
N MET A 286 19.17 16.40 -7.83
CA MET A 286 18.83 15.15 -8.53
C MET A 286 17.52 15.22 -9.32
N VAL A 287 16.59 16.09 -8.93
CA VAL A 287 15.37 16.37 -9.70
C VAL A 287 15.70 16.88 -11.10
N LYS A 288 16.65 17.82 -11.23
CA LYS A 288 17.06 18.39 -12.52
C LYS A 288 17.67 17.33 -13.43
N ARG A 289 18.38 16.37 -12.85
CA ARG A 289 19.01 15.24 -13.57
C ARG A 289 18.04 14.12 -13.93
N LYS A 290 16.78 14.20 -13.48
CA LYS A 290 15.74 13.16 -13.68
C LYS A 290 16.16 11.77 -13.16
N ASN A 291 16.91 11.76 -12.07
CA ASN A 291 17.41 10.52 -11.44
C ASN A 291 16.30 9.72 -10.76
N ASN A 292 16.56 8.43 -10.50
CA ASN A 292 15.70 7.57 -9.70
C ASN A 292 16.16 7.58 -8.25
N TRP A 293 15.42 8.27 -7.37
CA TRP A 293 15.79 8.39 -5.96
C TRP A 293 15.89 7.04 -5.25
N LYS A 294 15.10 6.02 -5.65
CA LYS A 294 15.22 4.68 -5.08
C LYS A 294 16.61 4.11 -5.32
N GLN A 295 17.09 4.10 -6.56
CA GLN A 295 18.43 3.60 -6.90
C GLN A 295 19.57 4.41 -6.27
N ASN A 296 19.32 5.66 -5.89
CA ASN A 296 20.30 6.50 -5.21
C ASN A 296 20.22 6.39 -3.68
N ALA A 297 19.15 5.86 -3.10
CA ALA A 297 18.95 5.87 -1.65
C ALA A 297 18.68 4.50 -1.01
N PHE A 298 18.33 3.49 -1.81
CA PHE A 298 17.95 2.16 -1.38
C PHE A 298 18.94 1.19 -2.01
N ASN A 299 19.81 0.61 -1.18
CA ASN A 299 20.67 -0.49 -1.62
C ASN A 299 19.81 -1.73 -1.87
N ASP A 300 20.31 -2.61 -2.74
CA ASP A 300 19.64 -3.86 -3.03
C ASP A 300 19.58 -4.75 -1.78
N ILE A 301 18.38 -5.28 -1.52
CA ILE A 301 18.11 -6.18 -0.39
C ILE A 301 18.03 -7.59 -0.95
N GLN A 302 18.87 -8.48 -0.44
CA GLN A 302 18.72 -9.91 -0.66
C GLN A 302 17.97 -10.52 0.52
N VAL A 303 16.83 -11.16 0.23
CA VAL A 303 15.98 -11.77 1.26
C VAL A 303 16.09 -13.29 1.19
N THR A 304 16.25 -13.91 2.36
CA THR A 304 16.05 -15.34 2.61
C THR A 304 14.84 -15.49 3.54
N ASP A 305 14.43 -16.71 3.89
CA ASP A 305 13.18 -16.99 4.62
C ASP A 305 12.92 -16.07 5.82
N ASP A 306 13.89 -15.94 6.74
CA ASP A 306 13.78 -15.20 8.01
C ASP A 306 14.78 -14.03 8.17
N TYR A 307 15.68 -13.82 7.20
CA TYR A 307 16.72 -12.79 7.28
C TYR A 307 16.97 -12.07 5.95
N PHE A 308 17.70 -10.97 6.02
CA PHE A 308 18.15 -10.22 4.85
C PHE A 308 19.66 -9.97 4.87
N SER A 309 20.19 -9.65 3.69
CA SER A 309 21.55 -9.15 3.50
C SER A 309 21.56 -7.85 2.70
N ILE A 310 22.33 -6.86 3.15
CA ILE A 310 22.56 -5.56 2.49
C ILE A 310 24.03 -5.17 2.69
N SER A 311 24.75 -4.82 1.62
CA SER A 311 26.15 -4.33 1.68
C SER A 311 27.04 -5.21 2.58
N GLU A 312 27.03 -6.53 2.36
CA GLU A 312 27.77 -7.55 3.12
C GLU A 312 27.35 -7.75 4.59
N LYS A 313 26.44 -6.93 5.10
CA LYS A 313 25.83 -7.11 6.42
C LYS A 313 24.60 -8.00 6.32
N THR A 314 24.26 -8.60 7.45
CA THR A 314 23.08 -9.46 7.60
C THR A 314 22.17 -8.88 8.66
N GLY A 315 20.90 -9.24 8.64
CA GLY A 315 19.95 -8.71 9.61
C GLY A 315 18.63 -9.42 9.57
N ALA A 316 17.75 -9.07 10.50
CA ALA A 316 16.38 -9.57 10.52
C ALA A 316 15.42 -8.47 10.92
N CYS A 317 14.19 -8.62 10.43
CA CYS A 317 13.06 -7.80 10.83
C CYS A 317 12.17 -8.65 11.72
N LEU A 318 11.91 -8.20 12.93
CA LEU A 318 10.97 -8.80 13.83
C LEU A 318 9.80 -7.85 14.08
N GLN A 319 8.60 -8.40 14.21
CA GLN A 319 7.40 -7.62 14.49
C GLN A 319 6.64 -8.22 15.66
N VAL A 320 6.13 -7.35 16.53
CA VAL A 320 5.27 -7.78 17.63
C VAL A 320 3.90 -8.15 17.08
N ILE A 321 3.49 -9.39 17.33
CA ILE A 321 2.22 -9.94 16.90
C ILE A 321 1.17 -9.79 18.00
N GLN A 322 1.59 -9.97 19.25
CA GLN A 322 0.72 -9.94 20.42
C GLN A 322 1.37 -9.17 21.57
N TYR A 323 0.53 -8.37 22.21
CA TYR A 323 0.84 -7.55 23.36
C TYR A 323 0.17 -8.14 24.62
N PRO A 324 0.84 -8.14 25.79
CA PRO A 324 0.25 -8.62 27.03
C PRO A 324 -0.79 -7.62 27.56
N GLY A 325 -1.68 -8.09 28.44
CA GLY A 325 -2.65 -7.22 29.12
C GLY A 325 -2.01 -6.23 30.10
N THR A 326 -0.77 -6.48 30.52
CA THR A 326 0.03 -5.60 31.37
C THR A 326 1.50 -5.72 30.99
N ILE A 327 2.19 -4.58 30.87
CA ILE A 327 3.65 -4.54 30.68
C ILE A 327 4.22 -4.00 31.99
N GLU A 328 5.19 -4.68 32.58
CA GLU A 328 5.66 -4.38 33.95
C GLU A 328 6.99 -3.61 33.99
N THR A 329 7.75 -3.56 32.91
CA THR A 329 9.13 -3.07 32.91
C THR A 329 9.53 -2.38 31.60
N ASP A 330 10.60 -1.59 31.67
CA ASP A 330 11.28 -0.90 30.57
C ASP A 330 11.91 -1.89 29.57
N LEU A 331 11.49 -1.84 28.30
CA LEU A 331 11.92 -2.74 27.23
C LEU A 331 13.18 -2.21 26.52
N LEU A 332 13.25 -0.92 26.20
CA LEU A 332 14.37 -0.28 25.51
C LEU A 332 15.64 -0.28 26.34
N SER A 333 15.57 -0.04 27.64
CA SER A 333 16.75 -0.10 28.51
C SER A 333 17.38 -1.49 28.51
N GLU A 334 16.59 -2.56 28.38
CA GLU A 334 17.08 -3.93 28.22
C GLU A 334 17.61 -4.19 26.80
N LEU A 335 16.90 -3.70 25.76
CA LEU A 335 17.38 -3.78 24.38
C LEU A 335 18.71 -3.06 24.19
N LEU A 336 18.93 -1.94 24.88
CA LEU A 336 20.18 -1.20 24.87
C LEU A 336 21.36 -2.02 25.42
N LYS A 337 21.11 -2.98 26.33
CA LYS A 337 22.16 -3.87 26.85
C LYS A 337 22.67 -4.87 25.82
N ILE A 338 21.92 -5.11 24.74
CA ILE A 338 22.37 -5.94 23.61
C ILE A 338 23.57 -5.28 22.91
N ASN A 339 23.71 -3.94 23.01
CA ASN A 339 24.84 -3.16 22.50
C ASN A 339 25.17 -3.45 21.02
N GLN A 340 24.13 -3.57 20.20
CA GLN A 340 24.24 -3.75 18.75
C GLN A 340 23.48 -2.65 18.01
N PRO A 341 23.82 -2.37 16.74
CA PRO A 341 23.00 -1.51 15.90
C PRO A 341 21.60 -2.09 15.72
N ILE A 342 20.60 -1.39 16.23
CA ILE A 342 19.20 -1.80 16.20
C ILE A 342 18.35 -0.57 15.85
N MET A 343 17.29 -0.78 15.08
CA MET A 343 16.27 0.22 14.79
C MET A 343 14.94 -0.24 15.37
N PHE A 344 14.24 0.67 16.05
CA PHE A 344 12.85 0.47 16.48
C PHE A 344 11.93 1.35 15.67
N VAL A 345 10.83 0.78 15.23
CA VAL A 345 9.76 1.50 14.54
C VAL A 345 8.47 1.25 15.31
N THR A 346 7.91 2.32 15.84
CA THR A 346 6.58 2.30 16.46
C THR A 346 5.62 3.07 15.59
N ASP A 347 4.64 2.38 15.00
CA ASP A 347 3.49 3.02 14.37
C ASP A 347 2.39 3.22 15.42
N ILE A 348 1.80 4.40 15.44
CA ILE A 348 0.72 4.79 16.34
C ILE A 348 -0.37 5.42 15.49
N HIS A 349 -1.57 4.84 15.50
CA HIS A 349 -2.72 5.36 14.76
C HIS A 349 -3.91 5.52 15.71
N PRO A 350 -4.30 6.77 16.03
CA PRO A 350 -5.48 7.03 16.85
C PRO A 350 -6.75 6.46 16.20
N VAL A 351 -7.61 5.85 17.00
CA VAL A 351 -8.92 5.36 16.55
C VAL A 351 -9.92 6.50 16.72
N ASN A 352 -10.52 6.96 15.63
CA ASN A 352 -11.56 7.99 15.71
C ASN A 352 -12.85 7.43 16.33
N GLN A 353 -13.73 8.33 16.80
CA GLN A 353 -14.96 7.93 17.48
C GLN A 353 -15.87 7.07 16.58
N GLU A 354 -15.93 7.38 15.29
CA GLU A 354 -16.74 6.64 14.32
C GLU A 354 -16.30 5.17 14.19
N ALA A 355 -14.99 4.93 14.05
CA ALA A 355 -14.44 3.58 14.00
C ALA A 355 -14.64 2.84 15.32
N ASN A 356 -14.58 3.54 16.45
CA ASN A 356 -14.88 2.96 17.76
C ASN A 356 -16.35 2.54 17.87
N ASP A 357 -17.28 3.40 17.44
CA ASP A 357 -18.72 3.12 17.42
C ASP A 357 -19.06 1.94 16.49
N ASP A 358 -18.42 1.85 15.33
CA ASP A 358 -18.60 0.72 14.41
C ASP A 358 -18.03 -0.58 14.97
N TYR A 359 -16.87 -0.53 15.62
CA TYR A 359 -16.31 -1.69 16.32
C TYR A 359 -17.25 -2.17 17.44
N LYS A 360 -17.76 -1.23 18.26
CA LYS A 360 -18.77 -1.52 19.29
C LYS A 360 -19.98 -2.23 18.68
N ARG A 361 -20.56 -1.69 17.60
CA ARG A 361 -21.71 -2.32 16.90
C ARG A 361 -21.40 -3.73 16.42
N VAL A 362 -20.18 -3.99 15.91
CA VAL A 362 -19.77 -5.34 15.45
C VAL A 362 -19.70 -6.31 16.62
N ILE A 363 -19.12 -5.91 17.75
CA ILE A 363 -19.04 -6.74 18.96
C ILE A 363 -20.43 -6.99 19.52
N GLU A 364 -21.26 -5.96 19.67
CA GLU A 364 -22.63 -6.08 20.15
C GLU A 364 -23.45 -7.05 19.29
N ARG A 365 -23.31 -7.00 17.96
CA ARG A 365 -23.95 -7.95 17.04
C ARG A 365 -23.41 -9.36 17.18
N ARG A 366 -22.09 -9.53 17.33
CA ARG A 366 -21.44 -10.85 17.43
C ARG A 366 -21.85 -11.58 18.71
N PHE A 367 -21.94 -10.85 19.84
CA PHE A 367 -22.25 -11.43 21.14
C PHE A 367 -23.71 -11.25 21.57
N ASN A 368 -24.53 -10.56 20.75
CA ASN A 368 -25.93 -10.25 21.00
C ASN A 368 -26.17 -9.62 22.39
N GLN A 369 -25.27 -8.72 22.79
CA GLN A 369 -25.31 -7.99 24.06
C GLN A 369 -25.07 -6.52 23.76
N ARG A 370 -25.84 -5.64 24.41
CA ARG A 370 -25.55 -4.20 24.37
C ARG A 370 -24.43 -3.89 25.35
N ILE A 371 -23.53 -3.00 24.93
CA ILE A 371 -22.43 -2.53 25.77
C ILE A 371 -22.77 -1.09 26.15
N ASP A 372 -23.18 -0.86 27.40
CA ASP A 372 -23.65 0.47 27.82
C ASP A 372 -22.51 1.49 27.82
N GLU A 373 -21.34 1.10 28.33
CA GLU A 373 -20.11 1.90 28.31
C GLU A 373 -19.00 1.14 27.57
N PHE A 374 -18.52 1.73 26.47
CA PHE A 374 -17.36 1.22 25.74
C PHE A 374 -16.13 2.00 26.23
N GLU A 375 -15.71 1.75 27.46
CA GLU A 375 -14.62 2.47 28.14
C GLU A 375 -13.23 2.23 27.53
N ASN A 376 -13.11 1.37 26.52
CA ASN A 376 -11.82 1.09 25.93
C ASN A 376 -11.41 2.20 24.97
N SER A 377 -10.60 3.12 25.48
CA SER A 377 -9.74 3.99 24.70
C SER A 377 -8.62 3.12 24.10
N PHE A 378 -8.93 2.48 22.98
CA PHE A 378 -7.95 1.73 22.18
C PHE A 378 -7.22 2.66 21.21
N ILE A 379 -5.99 2.29 20.91
CA ILE A 379 -5.19 2.90 19.86
C ILE A 379 -4.51 1.79 19.05
N ASN A 380 -4.37 2.00 17.75
CA ASN A 380 -3.67 1.04 16.90
C ASN A 380 -2.16 1.25 17.05
N VAL A 381 -1.45 0.20 17.44
CA VAL A 381 0.01 0.24 17.59
C VAL A 381 0.64 -0.91 16.84
N GLY A 382 1.70 -0.61 16.12
CA GLY A 382 2.62 -1.58 15.54
C GLY A 382 4.02 -1.35 16.09
N PHE A 383 4.73 -2.42 16.41
CA PHE A 383 6.12 -2.34 16.89
C PHE A 383 7.00 -3.30 16.09
N THR A 384 8.01 -2.75 15.45
CA THR A 384 8.97 -3.47 14.61
C THR A 384 10.38 -3.22 15.13
N VAL A 385 11.16 -4.30 15.21
CA VAL A 385 12.59 -4.29 15.52
C VAL A 385 13.35 -4.69 14.27
N VAL A 386 14.31 -3.88 13.84
CA VAL A 386 15.24 -4.25 12.78
C VAL A 386 16.63 -4.35 13.37
N VAL A 387 17.24 -5.51 13.22
CA VAL A 387 18.59 -5.81 13.69
C VAL A 387 19.53 -5.86 12.49
N ILE A 388 20.71 -5.24 12.62
CA ILE A 388 21.78 -5.31 11.60
C ILE A 388 23.07 -5.78 12.26
N THR A 389 23.64 -6.88 11.75
CA THR A 389 24.86 -7.53 12.26
C THR A 389 25.87 -7.76 11.14
N GLN A 390 27.12 -8.05 11.52
CA GLN A 390 28.19 -8.29 10.55
C GLN A 390 28.18 -9.73 10.00
N THR A 391 27.65 -10.68 10.77
CA THR A 391 27.66 -12.11 10.39
C THR A 391 26.32 -12.77 10.70
N LEU A 392 26.01 -13.87 9.99
CA LEU A 392 24.81 -14.68 10.24
C LEU A 392 24.74 -15.22 11.68
N ARG A 393 25.89 -15.66 12.22
CA ARG A 393 25.93 -16.14 13.61
C ARG A 393 25.57 -15.06 14.62
N GLN A 394 26.09 -13.84 14.44
CA GLN A 394 25.74 -12.71 15.29
C GLN A 394 24.25 -12.36 15.15
N LYS A 395 23.69 -12.46 13.94
CA LYS A 395 22.26 -12.29 13.72
C LYS A 395 21.47 -13.25 14.62
N ASP A 396 21.78 -14.55 14.56
CA ASP A 396 21.08 -15.58 15.37
C ASP A 396 21.19 -15.27 16.87
N GLU A 397 22.39 -14.98 17.38
CA GLU A 397 22.62 -14.66 18.80
C GLU A 397 21.83 -13.41 19.25
N VAL A 398 21.72 -12.39 18.39
CA VAL A 398 20.97 -11.17 18.70
C VAL A 398 19.46 -11.39 18.60
N ILE A 399 18.99 -12.13 17.59
CA ILE A 399 17.57 -12.48 17.46
C ILE A 399 17.11 -13.27 18.69
N ASP A 400 17.84 -14.32 19.09
CA ASP A 400 17.50 -15.13 20.26
C ASP A 400 17.42 -14.25 21.52
N SER A 401 18.33 -13.28 21.66
CA SER A 401 18.34 -12.33 22.77
C SER A 401 17.13 -11.40 22.75
N VAL A 402 16.74 -10.90 21.57
CA VAL A 402 15.54 -10.07 21.39
C VAL A 402 14.29 -10.90 21.67
N GLU A 403 14.12 -12.06 21.05
CA GLU A 403 12.95 -12.92 21.24
C GLU A 403 12.78 -13.34 22.70
N LYS A 404 13.88 -13.73 23.36
CA LYS A 404 13.86 -14.06 24.78
C LYS A 404 13.41 -12.86 25.63
N LEU A 405 13.95 -11.67 25.37
CA LEU A 405 13.56 -10.47 26.09
C LEU A 405 12.06 -10.19 25.95
N PHE A 406 11.50 -10.28 24.74
CA PHE A 406 10.07 -10.08 24.52
C PHE A 406 9.22 -11.18 25.18
N CYS A 407 9.65 -12.44 25.09
CA CYS A 407 9.00 -13.56 25.77
C CYS A 407 8.96 -13.35 27.29
N ASP A 408 10.06 -12.90 27.89
CA ASP A 408 10.15 -12.57 29.32
C ASP A 408 9.17 -11.44 29.72
N LYS A 409 8.80 -10.57 28.77
CA LYS A 409 7.77 -9.53 28.93
C LYS A 409 6.36 -9.99 28.51
N GLN A 410 6.16 -11.28 28.26
CA GLN A 410 4.88 -11.86 27.80
C GLN A 410 4.39 -11.27 26.46
N MET A 411 5.32 -10.78 25.63
CA MET A 411 5.05 -10.32 24.28
C MET A 411 5.41 -11.42 23.28
N VAL A 412 4.63 -11.55 22.21
CA VAL A 412 4.97 -12.42 21.08
C VAL A 412 5.57 -11.55 19.99
N ILE A 413 6.87 -11.72 19.76
CA ILE A 413 7.60 -11.15 18.64
C ILE A 413 8.02 -12.28 17.70
N SER A 414 8.04 -12.03 16.40
CA SER A 414 8.40 -13.03 15.39
C SER A 414 9.11 -12.38 14.22
N PRO A 415 10.01 -13.11 13.53
CA PRO A 415 10.50 -12.71 12.22
C PRO A 415 9.34 -12.48 11.23
N VAL A 416 9.53 -11.52 10.33
CA VAL A 416 8.51 -11.18 9.32
C VAL A 416 8.70 -12.01 8.05
N TYR A 417 8.21 -13.24 8.05
CA TYR A 417 8.31 -14.13 6.89
C TYR A 417 7.59 -13.57 5.65
N GLY A 418 8.25 -13.65 4.49
CA GLY A 418 7.68 -13.29 3.18
C GLY A 418 7.58 -11.79 2.88
N ASN A 419 7.56 -10.91 3.88
CA ASN A 419 7.40 -9.46 3.71
C ASN A 419 8.62 -8.64 4.17
N ILE A 420 9.80 -9.27 4.36
CA ILE A 420 11.00 -8.61 4.88
C ILE A 420 11.34 -7.34 4.08
N THR A 421 11.32 -7.39 2.75
CA THR A 421 11.62 -6.24 1.89
C THR A 421 10.69 -5.06 2.19
N ASP A 422 9.38 -5.28 2.29
CA ASP A 422 8.41 -4.21 2.50
C ASP A 422 8.55 -3.60 3.90
N VAL A 423 8.77 -4.44 4.92
CA VAL A 423 9.02 -3.96 6.29
C VAL A 423 10.31 -3.16 6.36
N LEU A 424 11.36 -3.63 5.72
CA LEU A 424 12.67 -2.99 5.75
C LEU A 424 12.67 -1.69 4.96
N GLU A 425 12.11 -1.67 3.75
CA GLU A 425 11.94 -0.45 2.97
C GLU A 425 11.09 0.57 3.71
N SER A 426 10.02 0.15 4.37
CA SER A 426 9.18 1.02 5.21
C SER A 426 9.92 1.61 6.39
N SER A 427 10.67 0.77 7.11
CA SER A 427 11.41 1.18 8.31
C SER A 427 12.55 2.12 7.94
N PHE A 428 13.39 1.73 6.99
CA PHE A 428 14.59 2.49 6.60
C PHE A 428 14.27 3.79 5.87
N SER A 429 13.12 3.85 5.18
CA SER A 429 12.68 5.04 4.45
C SER A 429 11.76 5.96 5.24
N TYR A 430 11.54 5.71 6.54
CA TYR A 430 10.60 6.47 7.37
C TYR A 430 9.18 6.49 6.77
N GLY A 431 8.76 5.39 6.16
CA GLY A 431 7.43 5.24 5.58
C GLY A 431 7.25 5.78 4.16
N ILE A 432 8.30 6.28 3.47
CA ILE A 432 8.19 6.61 2.03
C ILE A 432 7.64 5.40 1.26
N LYS A 433 8.16 4.20 1.57
CA LYS A 433 7.56 2.91 1.20
C LYS A 433 6.74 2.36 2.35
N ASP A 434 5.54 2.91 2.53
CA ASP A 434 4.75 2.60 3.72
C ASP A 434 4.32 1.12 3.80
N TYR A 435 4.62 0.51 4.93
CA TYR A 435 4.12 -0.78 5.40
C TYR A 435 3.91 -0.66 6.90
N HIS A 436 2.77 -1.14 7.39
CA HIS A 436 2.47 -1.26 8.80
C HIS A 436 1.66 -2.52 9.08
N SER A 437 1.80 -3.05 10.29
CA SER A 437 0.88 -4.03 10.84
C SER A 437 0.69 -3.64 12.30
N MET A 438 -0.55 -3.33 12.65
CA MET A 438 -0.92 -2.74 13.92
C MET A 438 -2.01 -3.56 14.59
N ARG A 439 -2.04 -3.50 15.93
CA ARG A 439 -3.08 -4.10 16.76
C ARG A 439 -3.74 -3.01 17.59
N ASN A 440 -5.02 -3.19 17.89
CA ASN A 440 -5.69 -2.40 18.92
C ASN A 440 -5.09 -2.74 20.28
N ILE A 441 -4.62 -1.72 21.00
CA ILE A 441 -4.05 -1.83 22.34
C ILE A 441 -4.72 -0.76 23.22
N PRO A 442 -5.03 -1.06 24.49
CA PRO A 442 -5.41 -0.03 25.46
C PRO A 442 -4.36 1.10 25.53
N MET A 443 -4.82 2.36 25.51
CA MET A 443 -3.93 3.53 25.45
C MET A 443 -2.93 3.58 26.62
N ASP A 444 -3.32 3.13 27.80
CA ASP A 444 -2.50 3.09 29.02
C ASP A 444 -1.31 2.10 28.93
N GLN A 445 -1.37 1.13 28.03
CA GLN A 445 -0.30 0.16 27.78
C GLN A 445 0.75 0.69 26.80
N VAL A 446 0.42 1.65 25.91
CA VAL A 446 1.33 2.10 24.85
C VAL A 446 2.58 2.75 25.41
N LYS A 447 2.44 3.55 26.47
CA LYS A 447 3.57 4.17 27.17
C LYS A 447 4.57 3.17 27.74
N LYS A 448 4.26 1.88 27.73
CA LYS A 448 5.09 0.78 28.20
C LYS A 448 5.70 -0.05 27.07
N LEU A 449 5.18 0.08 25.84
CA LEU A 449 5.63 -0.65 24.65
C LEU A 449 6.71 0.05 23.89
N VAL A 450 6.51 1.35 23.72
CA VAL A 450 7.43 2.15 22.96
C VAL A 450 8.72 2.25 23.76
N VAL A 451 8.64 2.19 25.11
CA VAL A 451 9.68 2.48 26.14
C VAL A 451 11.04 2.03 25.73
#